data_AF-A0A0M0JZP9-F1
#
_entry.id   AF-A0A0M0JZP9-F1
#
_cell.length_a   1.000
_cell.length_b   1.000
_cell.length_c   1.000
_cell.angle_alpha   90.00
_cell.angle_beta   90.00
_cell.angle_gamma   90.00
#
_symmetry.space_group_name_H-M   'P 1'
#
loop_
_entity.id
_entity.type
_entity.pdbx_description
1 polymer ?
#
loop_
_entity_poly.entity_id
_entity_poly.type
_entity_poly.pdbx_seq_one_letter_code
_entity_poly.pdbx_strand_id
1 'polypeptide(L)'
;MGAELQRSLTLDRPLRGEREISALFGDVRQPVLALDHTFNTVALPSVFDAGERALLLSALKPNERLRAKLNGFMGERVPRPCLAAHVRRTDHWRLSELMGDIRFWPTIEGFVRQIGEQVRRRRLASWLLATDCREPSELKALHAIEQRVEYSEMLTGEDGVATAVLDMWACIGADFFVGTRGSMYTDYIERFRVAQGKVVDHLFFELEPEDVTAAEAKEAAKALEAKAVEPKAVEPKAVEPKALEANAPAMEAR
;
A
#
# COMPACT_ATOMS: atom_id res chain seq x y z
N MET A 1 -17.77 34.60 6.14
CA MET A 1 -16.73 33.59 5.85
C MET A 1 -16.20 33.08 7.18
N GLY A 2 -16.78 31.99 7.68
CA GLY A 2 -16.34 31.38 8.93
C GLY A 2 -15.12 30.52 8.66
N ALA A 3 -14.01 30.78 9.34
CA ALA A 3 -12.88 29.86 9.35
C ALA A 3 -13.36 28.53 9.91
N GLU A 4 -13.35 27.47 9.10
CA GLU A 4 -13.50 26.11 9.61
C GLU A 4 -12.37 25.88 10.62
N LEU A 5 -12.73 25.85 11.90
CA LEU A 5 -11.82 25.49 12.98
C LEU A 5 -11.45 24.03 12.77
N GLN A 6 -10.33 23.80 12.10
CA GLN A 6 -9.75 22.47 11.94
C GLN A 6 -9.33 21.97 13.33
N ARG A 7 -10.18 21.14 13.94
CA ARG A 7 -9.85 20.40 15.16
C ARG A 7 -9.25 19.06 14.75
N SER A 8 -7.95 18.89 15.01
CA SER A 8 -7.32 17.57 14.95
C SER A 8 -7.49 16.89 16.30
N LEU A 9 -7.89 15.62 16.29
CA LEU A 9 -8.05 14.81 17.48
C LEU A 9 -7.38 13.45 17.27
N THR A 10 -6.43 13.14 18.13
CA THR A 10 -5.72 11.85 18.15
C THR A 10 -6.44 10.91 19.10
N LEU A 11 -6.76 9.71 18.61
CA LEU A 11 -7.37 8.63 19.38
C LEU A 11 -6.35 7.51 19.58
N ASP A 12 -6.12 7.12 20.83
CA ASP A 12 -5.25 5.98 21.15
C ASP A 12 -5.91 4.63 20.80
N ARG A 13 -7.25 4.61 20.67
CA ARG A 13 -8.04 3.46 20.25
C ARG A 13 -9.35 3.90 19.57
N PRO A 14 -9.94 3.08 18.69
CA PRO A 14 -11.25 3.37 18.11
C PRO A 14 -12.32 3.53 19.20
N LEU A 15 -13.18 4.54 19.05
CA LEU A 15 -14.33 4.75 19.92
C LEU A 15 -15.40 3.69 19.64
N ARG A 16 -15.99 3.12 20.69
CA ARG A 16 -16.98 2.06 20.61
C ARG A 16 -18.31 2.49 21.23
N GLY A 17 -19.28 2.71 20.35
CA GLY A 17 -20.65 3.05 20.74
C GLY A 17 -20.85 4.51 21.15
N GLU A 18 -22.13 4.88 21.29
CA GLU A 18 -22.59 6.26 21.52
C GLU A 18 -21.99 6.91 22.78
N ARG A 19 -21.76 6.11 23.84
CA ARG A 19 -21.21 6.58 25.11
C ARG A 19 -19.78 7.12 24.98
N GLU A 20 -18.91 6.40 24.26
CA GLU A 20 -17.52 6.82 24.07
C GLU A 20 -17.42 8.03 23.14
N ILE A 21 -18.28 8.09 22.12
CA ILE A 21 -18.38 9.24 21.21
C ILE A 21 -18.84 10.49 21.96
N SER A 22 -19.91 10.37 22.75
CA SER A 22 -20.49 11.51 23.50
C SER A 22 -19.55 12.03 24.59
N ALA A 23 -18.75 11.16 25.20
CA ALA A 23 -17.75 11.58 26.18
C ALA A 23 -16.66 12.47 25.58
N LEU A 24 -16.34 12.30 24.29
CA LEU A 24 -15.24 13.00 23.63
C LEU A 24 -15.71 14.24 22.84
N PHE A 25 -16.85 14.13 22.16
CA PHE A 25 -17.39 15.19 21.31
C PHE A 25 -18.50 16.00 22.00
N GLY A 26 -18.88 15.63 23.23
CA GLY A 26 -20.02 16.19 23.93
C GLY A 26 -21.34 15.58 23.46
N ASP A 27 -22.45 16.15 23.95
CA ASP A 27 -23.80 15.74 23.59
C ASP A 27 -24.02 15.94 22.08
N VAL A 28 -23.90 14.86 21.30
CA VAL A 28 -23.97 15.00 19.85
C VAL A 28 -25.44 15.15 19.45
N ARG A 29 -25.86 16.41 19.28
CA ARG A 29 -27.24 16.76 18.90
C ARG A 29 -27.66 16.28 17.51
N GLN A 30 -26.74 15.74 16.72
CA GLN A 30 -26.98 15.18 15.39
C GLN A 30 -26.49 13.73 15.36
N PRO A 31 -27.20 12.82 14.68
CA PRO A 31 -26.80 11.42 14.61
C PRO A 31 -25.41 11.30 13.95
N VAL A 32 -24.44 10.74 14.67
CA VAL A 32 -23.12 10.41 14.13
C VAL A 32 -23.15 9.01 13.56
N LEU A 33 -22.92 8.88 12.26
CA LEU A 33 -22.65 7.59 11.64
C LEU A 33 -21.14 7.34 11.63
N ALA A 34 -20.66 6.54 12.58
CA ALA A 34 -19.28 6.06 12.60
C ALA A 34 -19.23 4.72 11.85
N LEU A 35 -18.52 4.72 10.71
CA LEU A 35 -18.36 3.54 9.86
C LEU A 35 -16.94 3.03 10.00
N ASP A 36 -16.79 1.70 10.01
CA ASP A 36 -15.48 1.06 10.03
C ASP A 36 -14.95 0.84 8.60
N HIS A 37 -13.77 0.21 8.52
CA HIS A 37 -13.15 -0.12 7.23
C HIS A 37 -14.04 -1.03 6.36
N THR A 38 -14.92 -1.83 6.97
CA THR A 38 -15.81 -2.77 6.27
C THR A 38 -16.78 -2.02 5.34
N PHE A 39 -17.23 -0.83 5.74
CA PHE A 39 -18.04 0.01 4.87
C PHE A 39 -17.29 0.40 3.59
N ASN A 40 -16.03 0.81 3.71
CA ASN A 40 -15.22 1.21 2.56
C ASN A 40 -14.93 0.05 1.60
N THR A 41 -14.76 -1.17 2.10
CA THR A 41 -14.43 -2.33 1.25
C THR A 41 -15.66 -3.01 0.66
N VAL A 42 -16.78 -3.04 1.38
CA VAL A 42 -17.96 -3.83 1.00
C VAL A 42 -19.10 -2.97 0.45
N ALA A 43 -19.35 -1.81 1.07
CA ALA A 43 -20.51 -0.98 0.75
C ALA A 43 -20.19 0.14 -0.23
N LEU A 44 -18.98 0.71 -0.19
CA LEU A 44 -18.60 1.80 -1.10
C LEU A 44 -18.80 1.44 -2.60
N PRO A 45 -18.47 0.21 -3.06
CA PRO A 45 -18.70 -0.19 -4.45
C PRO A 45 -20.18 -0.32 -4.86
N SER A 46 -21.09 -0.50 -3.91
CA SER A 46 -22.54 -0.57 -4.15
C SER A 46 -23.25 0.78 -3.99
N VAL A 47 -22.60 1.74 -3.31
CA VAL A 47 -23.13 3.10 -3.08
C VAL A 47 -22.77 4.03 -4.23
N PHE A 48 -21.55 3.94 -4.75
CA PHE A 48 -21.09 4.78 -5.86
C PHE A 48 -20.89 3.95 -7.11
N ASP A 49 -21.27 4.47 -8.27
CA ASP A 49 -20.94 3.84 -9.53
C ASP A 49 -19.44 4.00 -9.90
N ALA A 50 -19.02 3.39 -11.02
CA ALA A 50 -17.62 3.46 -11.44
C ALA A 50 -17.14 4.88 -11.77
N GLY A 51 -18.02 5.72 -12.33
CA GLY A 51 -17.72 7.11 -12.67
C GLY A 51 -17.60 7.98 -11.42
N GLU A 52 -18.52 7.84 -10.46
CA GLU A 52 -18.50 8.55 -9.18
C GLU A 52 -17.25 8.21 -8.37
N ARG A 53 -16.86 6.92 -8.32
CA ARG A 53 -15.60 6.51 -7.68
C ARG A 53 -14.37 7.11 -8.37
N ALA A 54 -14.38 7.20 -9.71
CA ALA A 54 -13.32 7.85 -10.45
C ALA A 54 -13.22 9.35 -10.15
N LEU A 55 -14.37 10.03 -10.00
CA LEU A 55 -14.42 11.44 -9.59
C LEU A 55 -13.83 11.64 -8.18
N LEU A 56 -14.23 10.79 -7.22
CA LEU A 56 -13.67 10.83 -5.86
C LEU A 56 -12.15 10.61 -5.86
N LEU A 57 -11.66 9.64 -6.63
CA LEU A 57 -10.23 9.41 -6.80
C LEU A 57 -9.54 10.63 -7.42
N SER A 58 -10.12 11.27 -8.44
CA SER A 58 -9.53 12.46 -9.08
C SER A 58 -9.39 13.66 -8.13
N ALA A 59 -10.21 13.70 -7.07
CA ALA A 59 -10.15 14.73 -6.04
C ALA A 59 -9.01 14.51 -5.03
N LEU A 60 -8.56 13.26 -4.83
CA LEU A 60 -7.46 12.94 -3.92
C LEU A 60 -6.14 13.41 -4.52
N LYS A 61 -5.41 14.21 -3.74
CA LYS A 61 -4.10 14.76 -4.13
C LYS A 61 -3.19 14.75 -2.90
N PRO A 62 -1.85 14.67 -3.08
CA PRO A 62 -0.94 14.87 -1.97
C PRO A 62 -1.18 16.26 -1.36
N ASN A 63 -0.89 16.39 -0.07
CA ASN A 63 -0.83 17.72 0.54
C ASN A 63 0.16 18.62 -0.20
N GLU A 64 0.01 19.93 -0.04
CA GLU A 64 0.77 20.93 -0.80
C GLU A 64 2.29 20.76 -0.67
N ARG A 65 2.77 20.45 0.53
CA ARG A 65 4.19 20.23 0.83
C ARG A 65 4.77 19.06 0.04
N LEU A 66 4.11 17.90 0.07
CA LEU A 66 4.55 16.71 -0.69
C LEU A 66 4.44 16.94 -2.19
N ARG A 67 3.40 17.65 -2.64
CA ARG A 67 3.22 18.00 -4.05
C ARG A 67 4.33 18.92 -4.56
N ALA A 68 4.75 19.90 -3.76
CA ALA A 68 5.85 20.79 -4.10
C ALA A 68 7.18 20.02 -4.24
N LYS A 69 7.49 19.13 -3.27
CA LYS A 69 8.66 18.24 -3.34
C LYS A 69 8.64 17.38 -4.60
N LEU A 70 7.52 16.72 -4.87
CA LEU A 70 7.35 15.87 -6.04
C LEU A 70 7.52 16.65 -7.34
N ASN A 71 6.87 17.81 -7.48
CA ASN A 71 6.92 18.60 -8.71
C ASN A 71 8.33 19.14 -8.98
N GLY A 72 9.04 19.59 -7.94
CA GLY A 72 10.45 20.01 -8.07
C GLY A 72 11.33 18.85 -8.54
N PHE A 73 11.21 17.69 -7.88
CA PHE A 73 11.98 16.50 -8.26
C PHE A 73 11.67 16.02 -9.69
N MET A 74 10.38 15.84 -10.02
CA MET A 74 9.94 15.33 -11.32
C MET A 74 10.23 16.30 -12.47
N GLY A 75 10.24 17.62 -12.21
CA GLY A 75 10.50 18.64 -13.23
C GLY A 75 11.98 18.88 -13.49
N GLU A 76 12.82 18.82 -12.46
CA GLU A 76 14.24 19.17 -12.57
C GLU A 76 15.14 17.96 -12.80
N ARG A 77 14.78 16.79 -12.25
CA ARG A 77 15.71 15.65 -12.11
C ARG A 77 15.32 14.39 -12.86
N VAL A 78 14.13 14.33 -13.45
CA VAL A 78 13.63 13.11 -14.13
C VAL A 78 13.60 13.33 -15.64
N PRO A 79 14.61 12.84 -16.40
CA PRO A 79 14.60 12.87 -17.85
C PRO A 79 13.40 12.12 -18.44
N ARG A 80 12.71 12.73 -19.40
CA ARG A 80 11.56 12.15 -20.10
C ARG A 80 11.99 11.61 -21.49
N PRO A 81 11.40 10.51 -22.00
CA PRO A 81 10.32 9.72 -21.37
C PRO A 81 10.84 8.80 -20.26
N CYS A 82 10.06 8.68 -19.19
CA CYS A 82 10.37 7.98 -17.95
C CYS A 82 9.40 6.82 -17.71
N LEU A 83 9.93 5.67 -17.27
CA LEU A 83 9.17 4.57 -16.67
C LEU A 83 9.19 4.66 -15.15
N ALA A 84 8.10 4.36 -14.49
CA ALA A 84 8.11 4.04 -13.07
C ALA A 84 7.77 2.56 -12.85
N ALA A 85 8.49 1.92 -11.95
CA ALA A 85 8.29 0.54 -11.57
C ALA A 85 7.91 0.44 -10.10
N HIS A 86 6.79 -0.23 -9.80
CA HIS A 86 6.45 -0.61 -8.44
C HIS A 86 6.75 -2.10 -8.19
N VAL A 87 7.78 -2.36 -7.37
CA VAL A 87 8.31 -3.69 -7.05
C VAL A 87 7.98 -4.02 -5.58
N ARG A 88 6.96 -4.87 -5.36
CA ARG A 88 6.50 -5.31 -4.04
C ARG A 88 7.19 -6.62 -3.63
N ARG A 89 7.89 -6.62 -2.49
CA ARG A 89 8.77 -7.71 -2.03
C ARG A 89 8.65 -8.12 -0.56
N THR A 90 7.93 -7.43 0.32
CA THR A 90 7.98 -7.80 1.75
C THR A 90 7.16 -9.05 2.10
N ASP A 91 5.87 -9.05 1.79
CA ASP A 91 4.89 -10.06 2.21
C ASP A 91 4.12 -10.68 1.03
N HIS A 92 4.39 -10.19 -0.18
CA HIS A 92 3.58 -10.49 -1.37
C HIS A 92 3.74 -11.94 -1.86
N TRP A 93 4.79 -12.64 -1.42
CA TRP A 93 4.95 -14.08 -1.61
C TRP A 93 3.78 -14.88 -1.02
N ARG A 94 3.17 -14.39 0.08
CA ARG A 94 1.99 -15.03 0.70
C ARG A 94 0.79 -15.05 -0.23
N LEU A 95 0.64 -14.02 -1.08
CA LEU A 95 -0.41 -14.01 -2.09
C LEU A 95 -0.16 -15.06 -3.15
N SER A 96 1.11 -15.25 -3.57
CA SER A 96 1.46 -16.33 -4.49
C SER A 96 1.12 -17.71 -3.93
N GLU A 97 1.41 -17.96 -2.65
CA GLU A 97 1.03 -19.21 -2.00
C GLU A 97 -0.48 -19.40 -1.89
N LEU A 98 -1.19 -18.36 -1.43
CA LEU A 98 -2.65 -18.38 -1.29
C LEU A 98 -3.35 -18.66 -2.62
N MET A 99 -2.85 -18.06 -3.70
CA MET A 99 -3.40 -18.21 -5.04
C MET A 99 -2.91 -19.48 -5.75
N GLY A 100 -1.88 -20.15 -5.22
CA GLY A 100 -1.21 -21.27 -5.88
C GLY A 100 -0.63 -20.90 -7.25
N ASP A 101 -0.25 -19.63 -7.43
CA ASP A 101 0.19 -19.08 -8.72
C ASP A 101 1.47 -18.27 -8.52
N ILE A 102 2.54 -18.76 -9.13
CA ILE A 102 3.88 -18.17 -8.99
C ILE A 102 3.98 -16.80 -9.65
N ARG A 103 3.09 -16.46 -10.60
CA ARG A 103 3.09 -15.16 -11.30
C ARG A 103 2.83 -13.97 -10.37
N PHE A 104 2.30 -14.22 -9.17
CA PHE A 104 2.18 -13.20 -8.13
C PHE A 104 3.50 -12.91 -7.41
N TRP A 105 4.56 -13.70 -7.64
CA TRP A 105 5.87 -13.53 -7.02
C TRP A 105 7.04 -13.66 -8.04
N PRO A 106 7.22 -12.66 -8.93
CA PRO A 106 8.36 -12.63 -9.84
C PRO A 106 9.71 -12.64 -9.12
N THR A 107 10.72 -13.25 -9.75
CA THR A 107 12.11 -13.24 -9.27
C THR A 107 12.75 -11.87 -9.45
N ILE A 108 13.82 -11.60 -8.69
CA ILE A 108 14.55 -10.33 -8.81
C ILE A 108 15.19 -10.18 -10.20
N GLU A 109 15.69 -11.29 -10.76
CA GLU A 109 16.21 -11.38 -12.12
C GLU A 109 15.10 -11.07 -13.14
N GLY A 110 13.89 -11.58 -12.91
CA GLY A 110 12.72 -11.29 -13.73
C GLY A 110 12.35 -9.81 -13.73
N PHE A 111 12.34 -9.15 -12.56
CA PHE A 111 12.14 -7.71 -12.45
C PHE A 111 13.23 -6.93 -13.21
N VAL A 112 14.50 -7.23 -12.95
CA VAL A 112 15.66 -6.56 -13.56
C VAL A 112 15.62 -6.69 -15.09
N ARG A 113 15.39 -7.90 -15.60
CA ARG A 113 15.28 -8.19 -17.02
C ARG A 113 14.15 -7.38 -17.66
N GLN A 114 12.95 -7.42 -17.09
CA GLN A 114 11.79 -6.76 -17.66
C GLN A 114 11.91 -5.23 -17.65
N ILE A 115 12.38 -4.62 -16.56
CA ILE A 115 12.62 -3.17 -16.50
C ILE A 115 13.66 -2.79 -17.56
N GLY A 116 14.80 -3.49 -17.60
CA GLY A 116 15.87 -3.23 -18.55
C GLY A 116 15.44 -3.42 -20.02
N GLU A 117 14.57 -4.39 -20.30
CA GLU A 117 13.96 -4.56 -21.62
C GLU A 117 13.02 -3.41 -21.98
N GLN A 118 12.14 -2.97 -21.06
CA GLN A 118 11.24 -1.85 -21.31
C GLN A 118 12.01 -0.55 -21.56
N VAL A 119 13.03 -0.28 -20.76
CA VAL A 119 13.92 0.88 -20.89
C VAL A 119 14.58 0.89 -22.28
N ARG A 120 15.15 -0.23 -22.73
CA ARG A 120 15.77 -0.33 -24.07
C ARG A 120 14.76 -0.27 -25.21
N ARG A 121 13.70 -1.10 -25.17
CA ARG A 121 12.71 -1.22 -26.26
C ARG A 121 11.98 0.09 -26.52
N ARG A 122 11.63 0.83 -25.45
CA ARG A 122 10.92 2.11 -25.54
C ARG A 122 11.85 3.32 -25.65
N ARG A 123 13.18 3.11 -25.63
CA ARG A 123 14.20 4.17 -25.68
C ARG A 123 13.96 5.22 -24.59
N LEU A 124 13.74 4.75 -23.36
CA LEU A 124 13.47 5.63 -22.23
C LEU A 124 14.73 6.41 -21.85
N ALA A 125 14.53 7.65 -21.42
CA ALA A 125 15.62 8.48 -20.93
C ALA A 125 15.94 8.17 -19.46
N SER A 126 14.94 7.69 -18.70
CA SER A 126 15.12 7.33 -17.31
C SER A 126 14.09 6.33 -16.80
N TRP A 127 14.32 5.82 -15.59
CA TRP A 127 13.29 5.12 -14.83
C TRP A 127 13.40 5.33 -13.31
N LEU A 128 12.28 5.10 -12.61
CA LEU A 128 12.09 5.28 -11.15
C LEU A 128 11.68 3.97 -10.48
N LEU A 129 12.15 3.73 -9.25
CA LEU A 129 11.87 2.53 -8.46
C LEU A 129 11.10 2.84 -7.18
N ALA A 130 9.81 2.48 -7.13
CA ALA A 130 9.05 2.40 -5.89
C ALA A 130 9.11 0.95 -5.36
N THR A 131 9.68 0.74 -4.18
CA THR A 131 9.80 -0.61 -3.62
C THR A 131 9.80 -0.61 -2.10
N ASP A 132 9.29 -1.70 -1.52
CA ASP A 132 9.41 -2.01 -0.11
C ASP A 132 10.48 -3.08 0.18
N CYS A 133 11.27 -3.48 -0.83
CA CYS A 133 12.32 -4.48 -0.69
C CYS A 133 13.34 -4.07 0.38
N ARG A 134 13.71 -5.03 1.24
CA ARG A 134 14.70 -4.84 2.32
C ARG A 134 15.93 -5.71 2.17
N GLU A 135 15.91 -6.67 1.24
CA GLU A 135 17.02 -7.59 1.01
C GLU A 135 18.14 -6.86 0.25
N PRO A 136 19.34 -6.67 0.86
CA PRO A 136 20.39 -5.84 0.25
C PRO A 136 20.86 -6.34 -1.12
N SER A 137 20.90 -7.66 -1.31
CA SER A 137 21.31 -8.27 -2.59
C SER A 137 20.31 -7.95 -3.71
N GLU A 138 19.01 -8.01 -3.41
CA GLU A 138 17.95 -7.68 -4.36
C GLU A 138 17.92 -6.18 -4.69
N LEU A 139 18.03 -5.31 -3.68
CA LEU A 139 18.11 -3.86 -3.89
C LEU A 139 19.30 -3.49 -4.75
N LYS A 140 20.47 -4.12 -4.53
CA LYS A 140 21.66 -3.91 -5.36
C LYS A 140 21.40 -4.28 -6.82
N ALA A 141 20.69 -5.38 -7.08
CA ALA A 141 20.36 -5.81 -8.43
C ALA A 141 19.41 -4.81 -9.12
N LEU A 142 18.36 -4.35 -8.44
CA LEU A 142 17.44 -3.32 -8.97
C LEU A 142 18.17 -1.99 -9.22
N HIS A 143 19.07 -1.61 -8.32
CA HIS A 143 19.81 -0.35 -8.42
C HIS A 143 20.85 -0.33 -9.55
N ALA A 144 21.29 -1.51 -10.00
CA ALA A 144 22.28 -1.65 -11.05
C ALA A 144 21.72 -1.47 -12.48
N ILE A 145 20.40 -1.39 -12.65
CA ILE A 145 19.79 -1.15 -13.96
C ILE A 145 20.12 0.28 -14.40
N GLU A 146 20.66 0.43 -15.61
CA GLU A 146 21.07 1.71 -16.17
C GLU A 146 19.90 2.71 -16.26
N GLN A 147 20.24 4.01 -16.32
CA GLN A 147 19.29 5.12 -16.45
C GLN A 147 18.29 5.26 -15.28
N ARG A 148 18.52 4.55 -14.17
CA ARG A 148 17.75 4.75 -12.94
C ARG A 148 18.03 6.14 -12.38
N VAL A 149 16.98 6.84 -12.00
CA VAL A 149 17.10 8.11 -11.27
C VAL A 149 16.98 7.83 -9.78
N GLU A 150 18.00 8.23 -9.03
CA GLU A 150 17.97 8.21 -7.57
C GLU A 150 17.17 9.38 -7.03
N TYR A 151 16.28 9.10 -6.08
CA TYR A 151 15.41 10.11 -5.51
C TYR A 151 15.28 10.06 -3.99
N SER A 152 16.21 9.37 -3.33
CA SER A 152 16.34 9.35 -1.86
C SER A 152 16.34 10.75 -1.25
N GLU A 153 16.92 11.75 -1.95
CA GLU A 153 16.87 13.15 -1.52
C GLU A 153 15.44 13.69 -1.38
N MET A 154 14.52 13.36 -2.29
CA MET A 154 13.10 13.77 -2.22
C MET A 154 12.43 13.25 -0.95
N LEU A 155 12.84 12.06 -0.51
CA LEU A 155 12.30 11.34 0.64
C LEU A 155 12.91 11.80 1.98
N THR A 156 13.93 12.67 1.95
CA THR A 156 14.65 13.08 3.16
C THR A 156 13.74 13.80 4.13
N GLY A 157 13.72 13.33 5.38
CA GLY A 157 12.93 13.90 6.48
C GLY A 157 11.44 13.53 6.46
N GLU A 158 11.02 12.65 5.57
CA GLU A 158 9.64 12.15 5.51
C GLU A 158 9.44 10.90 6.38
N ASP A 159 8.23 10.75 6.92
CA ASP A 159 7.80 9.50 7.52
C ASP A 159 7.46 8.45 6.44
N GLY A 160 7.16 7.22 6.87
CA GLY A 160 6.85 6.12 5.95
C GLY A 160 5.58 6.33 5.13
N VAL A 161 4.58 7.07 5.66
CA VAL A 161 3.34 7.36 4.93
C VAL A 161 3.59 8.41 3.86
N ALA A 162 4.29 9.49 4.20
CA ALA A 162 4.69 10.52 3.26
C ALA A 162 5.60 9.96 2.15
N THR A 163 6.53 9.07 2.50
CA THR A 163 7.37 8.34 1.54
C THR A 163 6.52 7.53 0.57
N ALA A 164 5.59 6.71 1.07
CA ALA A 164 4.69 5.92 0.24
C ALA A 164 3.78 6.79 -0.64
N VAL A 165 3.37 7.98 -0.18
CA VAL A 165 2.61 8.93 -1.02
C VAL A 165 3.51 9.49 -2.12
N LEU A 166 4.75 9.88 -1.82
CA LEU A 166 5.68 10.41 -2.82
C LEU A 166 6.00 9.36 -3.90
N ASP A 167 6.28 8.12 -3.51
CA ASP A 167 6.50 6.99 -4.43
C ASP A 167 5.30 6.77 -5.36
N MET A 168 4.09 6.75 -4.79
CA MET A 168 2.85 6.52 -5.53
C MET A 168 2.67 7.60 -6.58
N TRP A 169 2.84 8.86 -6.18
CA TRP A 169 2.60 10.00 -7.07
C TRP A 169 3.73 10.22 -8.07
N ALA A 170 4.96 9.78 -7.79
CA ALA A 170 6.01 9.65 -8.79
C ALA A 170 5.64 8.62 -9.87
N CYS A 171 5.11 7.46 -9.45
CA CYS A 171 4.62 6.44 -10.38
C CYS A 171 3.44 6.91 -11.22
N ILE A 172 2.50 7.63 -10.60
CA ILE A 172 1.39 8.27 -11.32
C ILE A 172 1.93 9.30 -12.32
N GLY A 173 2.95 10.07 -11.94
CA GLY A 173 3.55 11.16 -12.73
C GLY A 173 4.41 10.73 -13.93
N ALA A 174 4.92 9.51 -13.95
CA ALA A 174 5.73 8.96 -15.04
C ALA A 174 4.95 8.80 -16.36
N ASP A 175 5.65 8.64 -17.47
CA ASP A 175 5.05 8.43 -18.80
C ASP A 175 4.54 7.00 -18.91
N PHE A 176 5.39 6.05 -18.52
CA PHE A 176 5.07 4.62 -18.47
C PHE A 176 5.05 4.12 -17.04
N PHE A 177 4.28 3.05 -16.79
CA PHE A 177 4.19 2.41 -15.49
C PHE A 177 4.17 0.89 -15.63
N VAL A 178 4.93 0.20 -14.79
CA VAL A 178 4.91 -1.25 -14.62
C VAL A 178 4.75 -1.57 -13.12
N GLY A 179 3.86 -2.51 -12.80
CA GLY A 179 3.47 -2.78 -11.43
C GLY A 179 3.58 -4.25 -11.03
N THR A 180 3.56 -4.50 -9.72
CA THR A 180 3.48 -5.86 -9.19
C THR A 180 2.02 -6.33 -9.16
N ARG A 181 1.74 -7.49 -9.77
CA ARG A 181 0.40 -8.08 -9.89
C ARG A 181 -0.18 -8.42 -8.52
N GLY A 182 -1.44 -8.03 -8.28
CA GLY A 182 -2.17 -8.31 -7.03
C GLY A 182 -1.81 -7.40 -5.86
N SER A 183 -0.93 -6.41 -6.05
CA SER A 183 -0.66 -5.42 -5.03
C SER A 183 -1.70 -4.30 -5.07
N MET A 184 -2.44 -4.10 -3.97
CA MET A 184 -3.39 -2.98 -3.86
C MET A 184 -2.73 -1.63 -4.12
N TYR A 185 -1.45 -1.47 -3.78
CA TYR A 185 -0.70 -0.25 -4.02
C TYR A 185 -0.51 0.00 -5.53
N THR A 186 -0.18 -1.04 -6.31
CA THR A 186 -0.18 -0.99 -7.78
C THR A 186 -1.55 -0.61 -8.32
N ASP A 187 -2.62 -1.26 -7.82
CA ASP A 187 -3.98 -1.03 -8.30
C ASP A 187 -4.41 0.43 -8.11
N TYR A 188 -4.05 1.05 -6.98
CA TYR A 188 -4.30 2.47 -6.76
C TYR A 188 -3.52 3.36 -7.72
N ILE A 189 -2.24 3.08 -7.98
CA ILE A 189 -1.46 3.83 -8.97
C ILE A 189 -2.15 3.79 -10.33
N GLU A 190 -2.56 2.61 -10.80
CA GLU A 190 -3.26 2.48 -12.08
C GLU A 190 -4.57 3.27 -12.10
N ARG A 191 -5.40 3.16 -11.06
CA ARG A 191 -6.65 3.92 -10.95
C ARG A 191 -6.43 5.43 -11.00
N PHE A 192 -5.41 5.93 -10.30
CA PHE A 192 -5.06 7.36 -10.35
C PHE A 192 -4.54 7.78 -11.73
N ARG A 193 -3.76 6.93 -12.41
CA ARG A 193 -3.30 7.18 -13.78
C ARG A 193 -4.47 7.27 -14.76
N VAL A 194 -5.41 6.32 -14.70
CA VAL A 194 -6.65 6.36 -15.50
C VAL A 194 -7.46 7.61 -15.23
N ALA A 195 -7.62 7.99 -13.95
CA ALA A 195 -8.35 9.21 -13.57
C ALA A 195 -7.69 10.51 -14.10
N GLN A 196 -6.39 10.48 -14.40
CA GLN A 196 -5.65 11.58 -15.03
C GLN A 196 -5.61 11.48 -16.57
N GLY A 197 -6.35 10.55 -17.17
CA GLY A 197 -6.35 10.33 -18.62
C GLY A 197 -5.05 9.74 -19.16
N LYS A 198 -4.21 9.15 -18.31
CA LYS A 198 -2.97 8.49 -18.74
C LYS A 198 -3.28 7.09 -19.25
N VAL A 199 -2.54 6.68 -20.28
CA VAL A 199 -2.53 5.29 -20.73
C VAL A 199 -1.90 4.43 -19.62
N VAL A 200 -2.59 3.35 -19.30
CA VAL A 200 -2.07 2.28 -18.45
C VAL A 200 -1.77 1.12 -19.37
N ASP A 201 -0.49 0.81 -19.53
CA ASP A 201 -0.07 -0.24 -20.46
C ASP A 201 -0.41 -1.67 -19.94
N HIS A 202 -1.09 -1.79 -18.80
CA HIS A 202 -1.36 -3.03 -18.06
C HIS A 202 -0.14 -3.96 -18.01
N LEU A 203 1.05 -3.35 -17.88
CA LEU A 203 2.30 -4.08 -17.75
C LEU A 203 2.43 -4.49 -16.30
N PHE A 204 2.17 -5.76 -16.06
CA PHE A 204 2.59 -6.41 -14.83
C PHE A 204 3.90 -7.13 -15.10
N PHE A 205 4.71 -7.27 -14.06
CA PHE A 205 5.84 -8.17 -14.13
C PHE A 205 5.35 -9.59 -14.36
N GLU A 206 5.68 -10.15 -15.51
CA GLU A 206 5.29 -11.51 -15.89
C GLU A 206 6.46 -12.45 -15.67
N LEU A 207 6.19 -13.59 -15.04
CA LEU A 207 7.14 -14.70 -15.06
C LEU A 207 6.95 -15.45 -16.36
N GLU A 208 8.01 -15.55 -17.16
CA GLU A 208 8.02 -16.51 -18.26
C GLU A 208 8.16 -17.92 -17.68
N PRO A 209 7.55 -18.96 -18.27
CA PRO A 209 7.68 -20.34 -17.79
C PRO A 209 9.12 -20.84 -17.68
N GLU A 210 10.04 -20.17 -18.39
CA GLU A 210 11.47 -20.45 -18.46
C GLU A 210 12.24 -19.90 -17.24
N ASP A 211 11.65 -18.97 -16.48
CA ASP A 211 12.36 -18.19 -15.46
C ASP A 211 12.41 -18.87 -14.08
N VAL A 212 11.57 -19.87 -13.76
CA VAL A 212 11.63 -20.63 -12.49
C VAL A 212 10.91 -21.97 -12.59
N THR A 213 11.53 -23.07 -12.16
CA THR A 213 10.77 -24.29 -11.85
C THR A 213 10.02 -24.10 -10.53
N ALA A 214 8.79 -24.62 -10.41
CA ALA A 214 7.98 -24.47 -9.19
C ALA A 214 8.69 -24.96 -7.89
N ALA A 215 9.75 -25.76 -8.02
CA ALA A 215 10.60 -26.20 -6.92
C ALA A 215 11.52 -25.07 -6.39
N GLU A 216 12.15 -24.30 -7.27
CA GLU A 216 13.09 -23.22 -6.91
C GLU A 216 12.37 -22.04 -6.22
N ALA A 217 11.16 -21.72 -6.69
CA ALA A 217 10.30 -20.74 -6.04
C ALA A 217 9.92 -21.15 -4.60
N LYS A 218 9.58 -22.43 -4.41
CA LYS A 218 9.20 -22.99 -3.11
C LYS A 218 10.39 -23.06 -2.14
N GLU A 219 11.58 -23.30 -2.66
CA GLU A 219 12.81 -23.30 -1.88
C GLU A 219 13.23 -21.88 -1.46
N ALA A 220 13.10 -20.90 -2.36
CA ALA A 220 13.35 -19.48 -2.05
C ALA A 220 12.37 -18.94 -0.98
N ALA A 221 11.09 -19.30 -1.06
CA ALA A 221 10.09 -18.94 -0.05
C ALA A 221 10.44 -19.56 1.32
N LYS A 222 10.79 -20.85 1.36
CA LYS A 222 11.23 -21.52 2.60
C LYS A 222 12.51 -20.92 3.21
N ALA A 223 13.46 -20.51 2.38
CA ALA A 223 14.70 -19.90 2.86
C ALA A 223 14.47 -18.53 3.51
N LEU A 224 13.41 -17.80 3.09
CA LEU A 224 13.01 -16.53 3.69
C LEU A 224 12.21 -16.71 4.99
N GLU A 225 11.38 -17.75 5.10
CA GLU A 225 10.75 -18.14 6.38
C GLU A 225 11.81 -18.48 7.45
N ALA A 226 12.86 -19.22 7.07
CA ALA A 226 13.93 -19.58 8.00
C ALA A 226 14.75 -18.38 8.52
N LYS A 227 14.73 -17.24 7.81
CA LYS A 227 15.41 -16.00 8.21
C LYS A 227 14.51 -15.05 9.01
N ALA A 228 13.19 -15.26 9.01
CA ALA A 228 12.25 -14.52 9.83
C ALA A 228 12.24 -15.09 11.26
N VAL A 229 13.22 -14.68 12.08
CA VAL A 229 13.22 -14.98 13.51
C VAL A 229 11.95 -14.42 14.15
N GLU A 230 11.19 -15.33 14.75
CA GLU A 230 9.94 -15.11 15.47
C GLU A 230 10.06 -13.96 16.50
N PRO A 231 9.06 -13.06 16.62
CA PRO A 231 8.92 -12.32 17.86
C PRO A 231 8.58 -13.34 18.95
N LYS A 232 9.48 -13.46 19.96
CA LYS A 232 9.27 -14.28 21.15
C LYS A 232 7.84 -14.09 21.68
N ALA A 233 7.05 -15.16 21.60
CA ALA A 233 5.76 -15.22 22.28
C ALA A 233 5.99 -15.01 23.78
N VAL A 234 5.42 -13.92 24.31
CA VAL A 234 5.23 -13.79 25.76
C VAL A 234 4.04 -14.68 26.09
N GLU A 235 4.30 -15.79 26.79
CA GLU A 235 3.26 -16.70 27.27
C GLU A 235 2.22 -15.94 28.11
N PRO A 236 0.93 -16.00 27.79
CA PRO A 236 -0.10 -15.53 28.70
C PRO A 236 -0.19 -16.55 29.85
N LYS A 237 0.18 -16.11 31.06
CA LYS A 237 -0.13 -16.86 32.29
C LYS A 237 -1.63 -17.10 32.36
N ALA A 238 -2.02 -18.38 32.35
CA ALA A 238 -3.37 -18.82 32.65
C ALA A 238 -3.78 -18.33 34.04
N VAL A 239 -4.83 -17.52 34.12
CA VAL A 239 -5.53 -17.22 35.36
C VAL A 239 -6.77 -18.11 35.36
N GLU A 240 -6.82 -19.06 36.28
CA GLU A 240 -7.97 -19.94 36.49
C GLU A 240 -9.23 -19.11 36.82
N PRO A 241 -10.38 -19.37 36.18
CA PRO A 241 -11.62 -18.73 36.58
C PRO A 241 -12.12 -19.34 37.89
N LYS A 242 -12.08 -18.55 38.97
CA LYS A 242 -12.86 -18.84 40.18
C LYS A 242 -14.35 -18.76 39.85
N ALA A 243 -15.06 -19.86 40.10
CA ALA A 243 -16.50 -19.92 40.08
C ALA A 243 -17.10 -18.84 40.99
N LEU A 244 -17.92 -17.96 40.43
CA LEU A 244 -18.81 -17.08 41.18
C LEU A 244 -20.18 -17.75 41.21
N GLU A 245 -20.57 -18.20 42.39
CA GLU A 245 -21.88 -18.75 42.68
C GLU A 245 -22.98 -17.73 42.37
N ALA A 246 -24.01 -18.20 41.68
CA ALA A 246 -25.24 -17.48 41.43
C ALA A 246 -25.99 -17.25 42.75
N ASN A 247 -26.07 -16.01 43.20
CA ASN A 247 -27.09 -15.59 44.16
C ASN A 247 -28.13 -14.76 43.41
N ALA A 248 -29.23 -15.44 43.04
CA ALA A 248 -30.47 -14.80 42.66
C ALA A 248 -31.23 -14.39 43.93
N PRO A 249 -31.58 -13.11 44.13
CA PRO A 249 -32.60 -12.76 45.11
C PRO A 249 -33.98 -12.98 44.51
N ALA A 250 -34.77 -13.81 45.19
CA ALA A 250 -36.18 -14.04 44.95
C ALA A 250 -36.97 -12.72 45.02
N MET A 251 -37.73 -12.43 43.97
CA MET A 251 -38.84 -11.46 44.05
C MET A 251 -40.11 -12.27 44.33
N GLU A 252 -40.55 -12.23 45.59
CA GLU A 252 -41.87 -12.71 45.98
C GLU A 252 -42.97 -11.80 45.41
N ALA A 253 -44.04 -12.44 44.96
CA ALA A 253 -45.27 -11.78 44.54
C ALA A 253 -46.01 -11.19 45.75
N ARG A 254 -46.30 -9.88 45.69
CA ARG A 254 -47.60 -9.27 46.00
C ARG A 254 -47.59 -7.78 45.68
#